data_AF-A0A9X3MZS4-F1
#
_entry.id   AF-A0A9X3MZS4-F1
#
_cell.length_a   1.000
_cell.length_b   1.000
_cell.length_c   1.000
_cell.angle_alpha   90.00
_cell.angle_beta   90.00
_cell.angle_gamma   90.00
#
_symmetry.space_group_name_H-M   'P 1'
#
loop_
_entity.id
_entity.type
_entity.pdbx_description
1 polymer ?
#
loop_
_entity_poly.entity_id
_entity_poly.type
_entity_poly.pdbx_seq_one_letter_code
_entity_poly.pdbx_strand_id
1 'polypeptide(L)' 'MAEIVLERPWEAESMSIADLLMSQHRWGRTRCRRFLASIPMVETKTIGSMTERQRNELARRLSGDHETGYALIA' A
#
# COMPACT_ATOMS: atom_id res chain seq x y z
N MET A 1 -5.41 6.47 2.86
CA MET A 1 -4.76 5.39 2.06
C MET A 1 -5.63 4.14 1.95
N ALA A 2 -6.07 3.55 3.06
CA ALA A 2 -7.00 2.41 2.99
C ALA A 2 -8.27 2.77 2.18
N GLU A 3 -8.84 3.97 2.37
CA GLU A 3 -9.97 4.47 1.59
C GLU A 3 -9.68 4.56 0.08
N ILE A 4 -8.56 5.14 -0.36
CA ILE A 4 -8.21 5.24 -1.79
C ILE A 4 -8.10 3.86 -2.48
N VAL A 5 -7.52 2.88 -1.77
CA VAL A 5 -7.43 1.49 -2.27
C VAL A 5 -8.82 0.84 -2.39
N LEU A 6 -9.74 1.20 -1.49
CA LEU A 6 -11.10 0.67 -1.40
C LEU A 6 -12.08 1.37 -2.37
N GLU A 7 -11.96 2.68 -2.53
CA GLU A 7 -12.86 3.53 -3.32
C GLU A 7 -12.61 3.46 -4.83
N ARG A 8 -11.43 2.98 -5.27
CA ARG A 8 -11.03 2.92 -6.68
C ARG A 8 -11.35 4.22 -7.44
N PRO A 9 -10.79 5.38 -7.05
CA PRO A 9 -10.80 6.52 -7.95
C PRO A 9 -10.13 6.11 -9.26
N TRP A 10 -10.79 6.39 -10.39
CA TRP A 10 -10.36 5.98 -11.73
C TRP A 10 -8.96 6.53 -12.06
N GLU A 11 -8.61 7.67 -11.47
CA GLU A 11 -7.29 8.32 -11.56
C GLU A 11 -6.16 7.44 -11.02
N ALA A 12 -6.46 6.54 -10.08
CA ALA A 12 -5.47 5.70 -9.43
C ALA A 12 -5.35 4.30 -10.07
N GLU A 13 -6.25 3.92 -10.99
CA GLU A 13 -6.27 2.57 -11.57
C GLU A 13 -4.99 2.22 -12.33
N SER A 14 -4.40 3.20 -13.01
CA SER A 14 -3.14 3.07 -13.75
C SER A 14 -1.91 3.21 -12.87
N MET A 15 -2.05 3.78 -11.67
CA MET A 15 -0.93 4.03 -10.77
C MET A 15 -0.43 2.70 -10.19
N SER A 16 0.89 2.55 -10.11
CA SER A 16 1.48 1.41 -9.42
C SER A 16 1.23 1.51 -7.91
N ILE A 17 1.16 0.38 -7.23
CA ILE A 17 1.03 0.38 -5.77
C ILE A 17 2.23 1.05 -5.09
N ALA A 18 3.42 0.92 -5.67
CA ALA A 18 4.59 1.61 -5.14
C ALA A 18 4.47 3.13 -5.26
N ASP A 19 4.00 3.65 -6.39
CA ASP A 19 3.80 5.10 -6.58
C ASP A 19 2.72 5.64 -5.64
N LEU A 20 1.62 4.89 -5.45
CA LEU A 20 0.60 5.24 -4.46
C LEU A 20 1.22 5.38 -3.07
N LEU A 21 1.94 4.33 -2.62
CA LEU A 21 2.56 4.31 -1.30
C LEU A 21 3.56 5.46 -1.16
N MET A 22 4.49 5.64 -2.11
CA MET A 22 5.51 6.67 -2.07
C MET A 22 4.97 8.10 -2.13
N SER A 23 3.74 8.30 -2.61
CA SER A 23 3.06 9.60 -2.60
C SER A 23 2.58 10.03 -1.21
N GLN A 24 2.77 9.20 -0.17
CA GLN A 24 2.37 9.47 1.20
C GLN A 24 3.54 9.81 2.13
N HIS A 25 3.26 10.57 3.18
CA HIS A 25 4.22 10.84 4.24
C HIS A 25 4.66 9.52 4.92
N ARG A 26 5.98 9.35 5.13
CA ARG A 26 6.63 8.19 5.79
C ARG A 26 6.70 6.88 4.98
N TRP A 27 6.32 6.90 3.70
CA TRP A 27 6.43 5.75 2.82
C TRP A 27 7.64 5.85 1.89
N GLY A 28 8.84 5.71 2.46
CA GLY A 28 10.08 5.61 1.69
C GLY A 28 10.24 4.25 0.99
N ARG A 29 11.12 4.18 -0.02
CA ARG A 29 11.40 2.99 -0.84
C ARG A 29 11.57 1.70 -0.02
N THR A 30 12.35 1.76 1.06
CA THR A 30 12.61 0.60 1.95
C THR A 30 11.34 0.08 2.62
N ARG A 31 10.46 0.98 3.07
CA ARG A 31 9.19 0.61 3.71
C ARG A 31 8.24 0.00 2.69
N CYS A 32 8.11 0.61 1.51
CA CYS A 32 7.28 0.08 0.41
C CYS A 32 7.69 -1.35 0.03
N ARG A 33 8.98 -1.58 -0.20
CA ARG A 33 9.49 -2.91 -0.56
C ARG A 33 9.20 -3.97 0.51
N ARG A 34 9.46 -3.65 1.79
CA ARG A 34 9.19 -4.58 2.91
C ARG A 34 7.71 -4.89 3.05
N PHE A 35 6.87 -3.86 2.94
CA PHE A 35 5.42 -4.00 3.03
C PHE A 35 4.87 -4.88 1.90
N LEU A 36 5.28 -4.64 0.65
CA LEU A 36 4.78 -5.41 -0.50
C LEU A 36 5.35 -6.83 -0.56
N ALA A 37 6.59 -7.05 -0.10
CA ALA A 37 7.14 -8.40 0.04
C ALA A 37 6.30 -9.27 1.01
N SER A 38 5.64 -8.64 1.98
CA SER A 38 4.79 -9.33 2.94
C SER A 38 3.41 -9.72 2.39
N ILE A 39 2.95 -9.07 1.31
CA ILE A 39 1.70 -9.33 0.59
C ILE A 39 2.12 -9.71 -0.83
N PRO A 40 2.54 -10.95 -1.13
CA PRO A 40 3.35 -11.32 -2.32
C PRO A 40 2.90 -10.61 -3.62
N MET A 41 3.43 -9.40 -3.84
CA MET A 41 2.94 -8.42 -4.81
C MET A 41 4.13 -7.63 -5.30
N VAL A 42 4.19 -7.47 -6.62
CA VAL A 42 5.23 -6.71 -7.28
C VAL A 42 4.93 -5.22 -7.16
N GLU A 43 5.95 -4.41 -6.93
CA GLU A 43 5.87 -2.95 -6.78
C GLU A 43 5.21 -2.24 -7.97
N THR A 44 5.41 -2.77 -9.18
CA THR A 44 4.85 -2.25 -10.44
C THR A 44 3.39 -2.63 -10.66
N LYS A 45 2.80 -3.45 -9.78
CA LYS A 45 1.41 -3.86 -9.94
C LYS A 45 0.48 -2.66 -9.81
N THR A 46 -0.36 -2.44 -10.82
CA THR A 46 -1.32 -1.33 -10.82
C THR A 46 -2.52 -1.63 -9.91
N ILE A 47 -3.16 -0.58 -9.38
CA ILE A 47 -4.35 -0.72 -8.53
C ILE A 47 -5.51 -1.37 -9.29
N GLY A 48 -5.67 -1.06 -10.58
CA GLY A 48 -6.70 -1.65 -11.44
C GLY A 48 -6.52 -3.17 -11.67
N SER A 49 -5.28 -3.66 -11.66
CA SER A 49 -4.97 -5.08 -11.90
C SER A 49 -5.01 -5.97 -10.64
N MET A 50 -5.31 -5.40 -9.47
CA MET A 50 -5.38 -6.15 -8.22
C MET A 50 -6.64 -6.99 -8.14
N THR A 51 -6.46 -8.26 -7.73
CA THR A 51 -7.59 -9.09 -7.32
C THR A 51 -8.22 -8.54 -6.03
N GLU A 52 -9.50 -8.82 -5.79
CA GLU A 52 -10.18 -8.41 -4.56
C GLU A 52 -9.46 -8.92 -3.30
N ARG A 53 -8.95 -10.15 -3.34
CA ARG A 53 -8.14 -10.73 -2.25
C ARG A 53 -6.91 -9.87 -1.94
N GLN A 54 -6.16 -9.48 -2.96
CA GLN A 54 -4.97 -8.64 -2.80
C GLN A 54 -5.31 -7.27 -2.23
N ARG A 55 -6.41 -6.67 -2.68
CA ARG A 55 -6.90 -5.38 -2.23
C ARG A 55 -7.34 -5.40 -0.78
N ASN A 56 -8.10 -6.42 -0.38
CA ASN A 56 -8.56 -6.59 1.00
C ASN A 56 -7.39 -6.80 1.96
N GLU A 57 -6.40 -7.60 1.56
CA GLU A 57 -5.19 -7.81 2.36
C GLU A 57 -4.37 -6.53 2.50
N LEU A 58 -4.18 -5.80 1.39
CA LEU A 58 -3.50 -4.50 1.37
C LEU A 58 -4.19 -3.49 2.31
N ALA A 59 -5.50 -3.35 2.21
CA ALA A 59 -6.29 -2.44 3.04
C ALA A 59 -6.19 -2.80 4.53
N ARG A 60 -6.33 -4.10 4.87
CA ARG A 60 -6.19 -4.59 6.25
C ARG A 60 -4.84 -4.22 6.86
N ARG A 61 -3.75 -4.44 6.13
CA ARG A 61 -2.41 -4.12 6.62
C ARG A 61 -2.15 -2.63 6.70
N LEU A 62 -2.62 -1.85 5.74
CA LEU A 62 -2.50 -0.39 5.79
C LEU A 62 -3.23 0.22 6.99
N SER A 63 -4.37 -0.36 7.40
CA SER A 63 -5.08 0.06 8.60
C SER A 63 -4.39 -0.36 9.89
N GLY A 64 -3.69 -1.50 9.91
CA GLY A 64 -2.91 -1.96 11.07
C GLY A 64 -1.52 -1.32 11.22
N ASP A 65 -0.89 -0.90 10.11
CA ASP A 65 0.49 -0.41 10.10
C ASP A 65 0.64 1.08 10.49
N HIS A 66 -0.46 1.71 10.93
CA HIS A 66 -0.45 3.08 11.46
C HIS A 66 0.27 3.16 12.83
N GLU A 67 0.42 2.04 13.56
CA GLU A 67 1.09 1.98 14.87
C GLU A 67 2.60 1.70 14.83
N THR A 68 3.13 0.97 13.84
CA THR A 68 4.50 0.44 13.89
C THR A 68 5.61 1.50 13.77
N GLY A 69 5.29 2.70 13.28
CA GLY A 69 6.29 3.72 12.98
C GLY A 69 6.76 4.57 14.17
N TYR A 70 6.16 4.43 15.37
CA TYR A 70 6.58 5.14 16.59
C TYR A 70 7.27 4.23 17.62
N ALA A 71 7.17 2.90 17.47
CA ALA A 71 7.64 1.93 18.47
C ALA A 71 9.16 1.62 18.44
N LEU A 72 9.98 2.38 17.71
CA LEU A 72 11.45 2.23 17.70
C LEU A 72 12.18 3.45 18.30
N ILE A 73 11.47 4.32 19.01
CA ILE A 73 12.06 5.51 19.67
C ILE A 73 11.52 5.68 21.10
N ALA A 74 11.39 4.58 21.86
CA ALA A 74 11.09 4.60 23.29
C ALA A 74 12.03 3.65 24.04
#